data_AF-A0A3D2RYK9-F1
#
_entry.id   AF-A0A3D2RYK9-F1
#
_cell.length_a   1.000
_cell.length_b   1.000
_cell.length_c   1.000
_cell.angle_alpha   90.00
_cell.angle_beta   90.00
_cell.angle_gamma   90.00
#
_symmetry.space_group_name_H-M   'P 1'
#
loop_
_entity.id
_entity.type
_entity.pdbx_description
1 polymer ?
#
loop_
_entity_poly.entity_id
_entity_poly.type
_entity_poly.pdbx_seq_one_letter_code
_entity_poly.pdbx_strand_id
1 'polypeptide(L)'
;MIKHKLFLRWWLAFTGILVGLTIFAAGDGWKDLWEKDATKLSFVIITMFLFMSQWCGYKTWLMSRFLDRGGKIEDEHMIEKVENTMEAGWFTSELCLTIGMAGTVIGFIMMLSGFTKVDVSDTSTIQGLIKSLGTGMSTA
;
A
#
# COMPACT_ATOMS: atom_id res chain seq x y z
N MET A 1 -18.41 -30.73 -4.58
CA MET A 1 -18.32 -29.59 -5.51
C MET A 1 -18.04 -28.34 -4.68
N ILE A 2 -16.83 -27.76 -4.75
CA ILE A 2 -16.42 -26.67 -3.85
C ILE A 2 -17.10 -25.37 -4.28
N LYS A 3 -18.13 -24.94 -3.54
CA LYS A 3 -18.97 -23.78 -3.83
C LYS A 3 -18.24 -22.41 -3.71
N HIS A 4 -17.10 -22.33 -3.02
CA HIS A 4 -16.46 -21.04 -2.69
C HIS A 4 -15.04 -20.85 -3.22
N LYS A 5 -14.69 -21.37 -4.41
CA LYS A 5 -13.31 -21.27 -4.94
C LYS A 5 -12.79 -19.83 -5.06
N LEU A 6 -13.66 -18.87 -5.40
CA LEU A 6 -13.27 -17.46 -5.58
C LEU A 6 -12.96 -16.79 -4.24
N PHE A 7 -13.83 -16.99 -3.24
CA PHE A 7 -13.61 -16.49 -1.89
C PHE A 7 -12.36 -17.11 -1.25
N LEU A 8 -12.12 -18.41 -1.45
CA LEU A 8 -10.95 -19.09 -0.88
C LEU A 8 -9.64 -18.52 -1.42
N ARG A 9 -9.59 -18.13 -2.69
CA ARG A 9 -8.41 -17.48 -3.30
C ARG A 9 -8.14 -16.11 -2.71
N TRP A 10 -9.17 -15.28 -2.55
CA TRP A 10 -9.03 -13.96 -1.91
C TRP A 10 -8.61 -14.12 -0.44
N TRP A 11 -9.25 -15.04 0.29
CA TRP A 11 -8.94 -15.32 1.69
C TRP A 11 -7.49 -15.75 1.88
N LEU A 12 -6.96 -16.61 0.99
CA LEU A 12 -5.54 -17.01 1.03
C LEU A 12 -4.60 -15.80 0.87
N ALA A 13 -4.85 -14.93 -0.11
CA ALA A 13 -4.06 -13.70 -0.29
C ALA A 13 -4.12 -12.80 0.95
N PHE A 14 -5.31 -12.62 1.53
CA PHE A 14 -5.50 -11.81 2.74
C PHE A 14 -4.74 -12.38 3.95
N THR A 15 -4.80 -13.71 4.16
CA THR A 15 -4.02 -14.34 5.23
C THR A 15 -2.51 -14.20 5.05
N GLY A 16 -2.01 -14.23 3.80
CA GLY A 16 -0.61 -13.95 3.51
C GLY A 16 -0.18 -12.53 3.89
N ILE A 17 -1.01 -11.53 3.59
CA ILE A 17 -0.78 -10.14 3.99
C ILE A 17 -0.73 -10.00 5.52
N LEU A 18 -1.67 -10.64 6.24
CA LEU A 18 -1.67 -10.63 7.70
C LEU A 18 -0.42 -11.29 8.30
N VAL A 19 0.01 -12.43 7.76
CA VAL A 19 1.25 -13.09 8.20
C VAL A 19 2.44 -12.16 8.00
N GLY A 20 2.56 -11.51 6.84
CA GLY A 20 3.60 -10.51 6.59
C GLY A 20 3.61 -9.36 7.61
N LEU A 21 2.43 -8.82 7.92
CA LEU A 21 2.28 -7.78 8.96
C LEU A 21 2.66 -8.27 10.36
N THR A 22 2.34 -9.51 10.71
CA THR A 22 2.73 -10.08 12.02
C THR A 22 4.23 -10.31 12.14
N ILE A 23 4.89 -10.75 11.07
CA ILE A 23 6.35 -10.90 11.03
C ILE A 23 7.01 -9.52 11.14
N PHE A 24 6.49 -8.53 10.41
CA PHE A 24 6.96 -7.15 10.51
C PHE A 24 6.78 -6.57 11.92
N ALA A 25 5.65 -6.88 12.57
CA ALA A 25 5.39 -6.48 13.94
C ALA A 25 6.33 -7.15 14.96
N ALA A 26 6.69 -8.41 14.73
CA ALA A 26 7.58 -9.17 15.60
C ALA A 26 9.04 -8.65 15.58
N GLY A 27 9.45 -8.01 14.49
CA GLY A 27 10.79 -7.41 14.33
C GLY A 27 10.93 -5.96 14.83
N ASP A 28 10.01 -5.48 15.67
CA ASP A 28 9.89 -4.08 16.11
C ASP A 28 9.72 -3.06 14.96
N GLY A 29 9.30 -3.53 13.78
CA GLY A 29 9.20 -2.73 12.57
C GLY A 29 8.23 -1.55 12.68
N TRP A 30 7.22 -1.63 13.56
CA TRP A 30 6.31 -0.50 13.80
C TRP A 30 6.97 0.69 14.51
N LYS A 31 7.87 0.43 15.46
CA LYS A 31 8.61 1.49 16.15
C LYS A 31 9.68 2.08 15.24
N ASP A 32 10.40 1.22 14.55
CA ASP A 32 11.40 1.62 13.56
C ASP A 32 10.80 2.47 12.43
N LEU A 33 9.62 2.07 11.93
CA LEU A 33 8.87 2.83 10.93
C LEU A 33 8.37 4.17 11.49
N TRP A 34 7.96 4.21 12.76
CA TRP A 34 7.55 5.45 13.38
C TRP A 34 8.72 6.41 13.56
N GLU A 35 9.88 5.95 14.01
CA GLU A 35 11.02 6.85 14.23
C GLU A 35 11.66 7.33 12.92
N LYS A 36 11.71 6.47 11.90
CA LYS A 36 12.35 6.78 10.62
C LYS A 36 11.44 7.49 9.62
N ASP A 37 10.12 7.32 9.72
CA ASP A 37 9.18 8.04 8.87
C ASP A 37 8.82 9.41 9.46
N ALA A 38 9.54 10.43 9.00
CA ALA A 38 9.29 11.82 9.35
C ALA A 38 7.94 12.35 8.82
N THR A 39 7.39 11.74 7.76
CA THR A 39 6.15 12.19 7.10
C THR A 39 4.91 11.43 7.57
N LYS A 40 5.10 10.25 8.16
CA LYS A 40 4.06 9.28 8.53
C LYS A 40 3.20 8.81 7.35
N LEU A 41 3.60 9.11 6.11
CA LEU A 41 2.86 8.74 4.90
C LEU A 41 2.78 7.21 4.74
N SER A 42 3.76 6.46 5.23
CA SER A 42 3.74 5.00 5.16
C SER A 42 2.56 4.42 5.95
N PHE A 43 2.17 5.01 7.09
CA PHE A 43 0.99 4.58 7.84
C PHE A 43 -0.31 4.84 7.08
N VAL A 44 -0.40 5.96 6.36
CA VAL A 44 -1.57 6.29 5.52
C VAL A 44 -1.72 5.27 4.38
N ILE A 45 -0.61 4.91 3.73
CA ILE A 45 -0.64 3.93 2.63
C ILE A 45 -1.03 2.53 3.15
N ILE A 46 -0.45 2.08 4.27
CA ILE A 46 -0.76 0.76 4.86
C ILE A 46 -2.23 0.69 5.29
N THR A 47 -2.74 1.73 5.94
CA THR A 47 -4.14 1.75 6.41
C THR A 47 -5.12 1.77 5.24
N MET A 48 -4.86 2.59 4.21
CA MET A 48 -5.65 2.63 2.99
C MET A 48 -5.62 1.30 2.24
N PHE A 49 -4.46 0.66 2.15
CA PHE A 49 -4.30 -0.65 1.50
C PHE A 49 -5.09 -1.74 2.23
N LEU A 50 -5.01 -1.80 3.56
CA LEU A 50 -5.76 -2.77 4.36
C LEU A 50 -7.27 -2.56 4.25
N PHE A 51 -7.70 -1.30 4.31
CA PHE A 51 -9.11 -0.95 4.15
C PHE A 51 -9.66 -1.43 2.80
N MET A 52 -8.95 -1.15 1.69
CA MET A 52 -9.41 -1.58 0.37
C MET A 52 -9.28 -3.08 0.13
N SER A 53 -8.27 -3.72 0.70
CA SER A 53 -8.16 -5.19 0.66
C SER A 53 -9.37 -5.84 1.33
N GLN A 54 -9.77 -5.36 2.52
CA GLN A 54 -10.97 -5.83 3.21
C GLN A 54 -12.27 -5.52 2.45
N TRP A 55 -12.38 -4.33 1.87
CA TRP A 55 -13.55 -3.94 1.07
C TRP A 55 -13.75 -4.83 -0.15
N CYS A 56 -12.67 -5.12 -0.88
CA CYS A 56 -12.67 -6.04 -2.02
C CYS A 56 -13.10 -7.45 -1.60
N GLY A 57 -12.63 -7.91 -0.43
CA GLY A 57 -12.99 -9.20 0.13
C GLY A 57 -14.45 -9.36 0.52
N TYR A 58 -14.98 -8.37 1.24
CA TYR A 58 -16.39 -8.36 1.65
C TYR A 58 -17.32 -8.42 0.44
N LYS A 59 -17.02 -7.64 -0.61
CA LYS A 59 -17.80 -7.67 -1.85
C LYS A 59 -17.62 -8.97 -2.64
N THR A 60 -16.41 -9.52 -2.69
CA THR A 60 -16.14 -10.83 -3.33
C THR A 60 -16.90 -11.96 -2.64
N TRP A 61 -16.98 -11.93 -1.30
CA TRP A 61 -17.75 -12.90 -0.52
C TRP A 61 -19.26 -12.77 -0.78
N LEU A 62 -19.77 -11.53 -0.77
CA LEU A 62 -21.17 -11.25 -1.09
C LEU A 62 -21.53 -11.78 -2.48
N MET A 63 -20.70 -11.48 -3.49
CA MET A 63 -20.87 -11.94 -4.86
C MET A 63 -20.83 -13.47 -4.98
N SER A 64 -19.87 -14.11 -4.32
CA SER A 64 -19.77 -15.58 -4.29
C SER A 64 -21.03 -16.22 -3.70
N ARG A 65 -21.61 -15.62 -2.64
CA ARG A 65 -22.83 -16.12 -1.99
C ARG A 65 -24.08 -15.96 -2.85
N PHE A 66 -24.16 -14.89 -3.65
CA PHE A 66 -25.24 -14.69 -4.62
C PHE A 66 -25.17 -15.68 -5.78
N LEU A 67 -23.97 -15.92 -6.31
CA LEU A 67 -23.75 -16.86 -7.42
C LEU A 67 -24.09 -18.31 -7.02
N ASP A 68 -23.76 -18.72 -5.78
CA ASP A 68 -24.08 -20.03 -5.23
C ASP A 68 -25.58 -20.28 -4.98
N ARG A 69 -26.39 -19.20 -4.90
CA ARG A 69 -27.85 -19.27 -4.75
C ARG A 69 -28.59 -19.45 -6.08
N GLY A 70 -27.88 -19.52 -7.21
CA GLY A 70 -28.47 -19.69 -8.53
C GLY A 70 -28.97 -18.38 -9.17
N GLY A 71 -28.54 -17.22 -8.66
CA GLY A 71 -28.81 -15.94 -9.29
C GLY A 71 -28.07 -15.83 -10.62
N LYS A 72 -28.80 -15.62 -11.72
CA LYS A 72 -28.22 -15.32 -13.03
C LYS A 72 -27.63 -13.91 -12.99
N ILE A 73 -26.47 -13.72 -13.63
CA ILE A 73 -25.73 -12.45 -13.70
C ILE A 73 -26.41 -11.44 -14.68
N GLU A 74 -27.66 -11.67 -15.06
CA GLU A 74 -28.41 -10.85 -16.04
C GLU A 74 -29.15 -9.67 -15.38
N ASP A 75 -29.14 -9.56 -14.05
CA ASP A 75 -29.75 -8.42 -13.35
C ASP A 75 -28.87 -7.17 -13.48
N GLU A 76 -29.44 -6.09 -14.04
CA GLU A 76 -28.81 -4.78 -14.24
C GLU A 76 -28.19 -4.22 -12.94
N HIS A 77 -28.79 -4.52 -11.78
CA HIS A 77 -28.29 -4.18 -10.46
C HIS A 77 -26.95 -4.84 -10.08
N MET A 78 -26.60 -6.01 -10.63
CA MET A 78 -25.31 -6.66 -10.37
C MET A 78 -24.18 -5.99 -11.17
N ILE A 79 -24.48 -5.53 -12.39
CA ILE A 79 -23.53 -4.81 -13.24
C ILE A 79 -23.18 -3.46 -12.60
N GLU A 80 -24.19 -2.70 -12.16
CA GLU A 80 -24.01 -1.43 -11.45
C GLU A 80 -23.12 -1.57 -10.19
N LYS A 81 -23.26 -2.69 -9.47
CA LYS A 81 -22.48 -2.94 -8.25
C LYS A 81 -21.03 -3.35 -8.54
N VAL A 82 -20.80 -4.05 -9.65
CA VAL A 82 -19.46 -4.39 -10.15
C VAL A 82 -18.77 -3.13 -10.64
N GLU A 83 -19.45 -2.30 -11.41
CA GLU A 83 -18.96 -1.02 -11.93
C GLU A 83 -18.54 -0.08 -10.79
N ASN A 84 -19.42 0.17 -9.81
CA ASN A 84 -19.07 0.96 -8.61
C ASN A 84 -17.87 0.40 -7.83
N THR A 85 -17.64 -0.92 -7.87
CA THR A 85 -16.50 -1.54 -7.19
C THR A 85 -15.21 -1.38 -8.00
N MET A 86 -15.31 -1.48 -9.33
CA MET A 86 -14.20 -1.15 -10.23
C MET A 86 -13.82 0.32 -10.12
N GLU A 87 -14.79 1.23 -10.09
CA GLU A 87 -14.54 2.67 -9.94
C GLU A 87 -13.82 3.00 -8.63
N ALA A 88 -14.30 2.46 -7.49
CA ALA A 88 -13.65 2.66 -6.20
C ALA A 88 -12.23 2.04 -6.16
N GLY A 89 -12.05 0.89 -6.81
CA GLY A 89 -10.74 0.24 -6.93
C GLY A 89 -9.76 1.05 -7.77
N TRP A 90 -10.22 1.56 -8.92
CA TRP A 90 -9.45 2.43 -9.81
C TRP A 90 -9.04 3.72 -9.11
N PHE A 91 -9.98 4.39 -8.44
CA PHE A 91 -9.71 5.62 -7.70
C PHE A 91 -8.67 5.42 -6.58
N THR A 92 -8.76 4.30 -5.85
CA THR A 92 -7.77 3.97 -4.81
C THR A 92 -6.39 3.75 -5.41
N SER A 93 -6.31 3.08 -6.56
CA SER A 93 -5.04 2.87 -7.26
C SER A 93 -4.39 4.19 -7.65
N GLU A 94 -5.18 5.12 -8.21
CA GLU A 94 -4.72 6.48 -8.55
C GLU A 94 -4.26 7.25 -7.31
N LEU A 95 -4.99 7.16 -6.19
CA LEU A 95 -4.59 7.78 -4.92
C LEU A 95 -3.30 7.18 -4.37
N CYS A 96 -3.15 5.85 -4.36
CA CYS A 96 -1.94 5.19 -3.87
C CYS A 96 -0.72 5.59 -4.69
N LEU A 97 -0.86 5.68 -6.01
CA LEU A 97 0.20 6.09 -6.93
C LEU A 97 0.56 7.57 -6.70
N THR A 98 -0.44 8.45 -6.60
CA THR A 98 -0.24 9.89 -6.37
C THR A 98 0.44 10.16 -5.02
N ILE A 99 0.02 9.47 -3.95
CA ILE A 99 0.65 9.58 -2.62
C ILE A 99 2.10 9.06 -2.66
N GLY A 100 2.35 7.96 -3.38
CA GLY A 100 3.69 7.43 -3.57
C GLY A 100 4.63 8.44 -4.25
N MET A 101 4.16 9.06 -5.35
CA MET A 101 4.92 10.12 -6.04
C MET A 101 5.09 11.38 -5.19
N ALA A 102 4.10 11.76 -4.38
CA ALA A 102 4.25 12.87 -3.44
C ALA A 102 5.31 12.56 -2.36
N GLY A 103 5.35 11.32 -1.87
CA GLY A 103 6.34 10.85 -0.90
C GLY A 103 7.77 10.97 -1.42
N THR A 104 8.03 10.65 -2.70
CA THR A 104 9.36 10.81 -3.28
C THR A 104 9.77 12.28 -3.37
N VAL A 105 8.86 13.17 -3.76
CA VAL A 105 9.10 14.63 -3.79
C VAL A 105 9.42 15.15 -2.38
N ILE A 106 8.67 14.74 -1.36
CA ILE A 106 8.93 15.14 0.03
C ILE A 106 10.28 14.60 0.51
N GLY A 107 10.64 13.36 0.16
CA GLY A 107 11.95 12.78 0.47
C GLY A 107 13.11 13.57 -0.16
N PHE A 108 12.96 14.01 -1.41
CA PHE A 108 13.94 14.88 -2.06
C PHE A 108 14.04 16.25 -1.38
N ILE A 109 12.93 16.84 -0.94
CA ILE A 109 12.95 18.11 -0.18
C ILE A 109 13.68 17.93 1.16
N MET A 110 13.41 16.85 1.91
CA MET A 110 14.11 16.57 3.17
C MET A 110 15.62 16.35 2.96
N MET A 111 15.99 15.61 1.91
CA MET A 111 17.39 15.45 1.50
C MET A 111 18.06 16.81 1.24
N LEU A 112 17.46 17.65 0.38
CA LEU A 112 18.00 18.97 0.03
C LEU A 112 18.06 19.92 1.24
N SER A 113 17.11 19.83 2.17
CA SER A 113 17.16 20.56 3.44
C SER A 113 18.31 20.11 4.36
N GLY A 114 18.82 18.89 4.20
CA GLY A 114 20.04 18.43 4.88
C GLY A 114 21.30 19.14 4.35
N PHE A 115 21.34 19.46 3.06
CA PHE A 115 22.46 20.15 2.41
C PHE A 115 22.55 21.63 2.79
N THR A 116 21.44 22.31 3.09
CA THR A 116 21.47 23.73 3.48
C THR A 116 22.04 23.97 4.90
N LYS A 117 22.10 22.91 5.73
CA LYS A 117 22.68 22.96 7.08
C LYS A 117 24.14 22.52 7.16
N VAL A 118 24.70 21.93 6.10
CA VAL A 118 26.09 21.46 6.06
C VAL A 118 26.98 22.56 5.52
N ASP A 119 28.05 22.90 6.24
CA ASP A 119 29.04 23.90 5.83
C ASP A 119 29.73 23.44 4.54
N VAL A 120 29.59 24.23 3.47
CA VAL A 120 30.04 23.92 2.11
C VAL A 120 31.58 23.82 2.01
N SER A 121 32.27 24.18 3.08
CA SER A 121 33.73 24.13 3.21
C SER A 121 34.28 22.71 3.44
N ASP A 122 33.44 21.74 3.86
CA ASP A 122 33.88 20.38 4.19
C ASP A 122 33.44 19.37 3.11
N THR A 123 34.29 19.21 2.09
CA THR A 123 34.05 18.35 0.92
C THR A 123 33.91 16.86 1.28
N SER A 124 34.43 16.45 2.45
CA SER A 124 34.34 15.09 2.97
C SER A 124 32.91 14.70 3.37
N THR A 125 32.17 15.65 3.96
CA THR A 125 30.77 15.50 4.39
C THR A 125 29.83 15.40 3.20
N ILE A 126 30.09 16.17 2.13
CA ILE A 126 29.33 16.13 0.88
C ILE A 126 29.52 14.77 0.17
N GLN A 127 30.74 14.24 0.12
CA GLN A 127 30.99 12.91 -0.46
C GLN A 127 30.30 11.79 0.33
N GLY A 128 30.27 11.86 1.67
CA GLY A 128 29.57 10.88 2.51
C GLY A 128 28.05 10.88 2.31
N LEU A 129 27.46 12.08 2.13
CA LEU A 129 26.04 12.23 1.83
C LEU A 129 25.68 11.71 0.44
N ILE A 130 26.48 12.03 -0.60
CA ILE A 130 26.29 11.50 -1.96
C ILE A 130 26.41 9.97 -1.99
N LYS A 131 27.36 9.40 -1.24
CA LYS A 131 27.52 7.95 -1.13
C LYS A 131 26.31 7.29 -0.47
N SER A 132 25.82 7.86 0.63
CA SER A 132 24.62 7.36 1.33
C SER A 132 23.36 7.45 0.45
N LEU A 133 23.26 8.49 -0.37
CA LEU A 133 22.20 8.65 -1.36
C LEU A 133 22.26 7.63 -2.49
N GLY A 134 23.45 7.39 -3.04
CA GLY A 134 23.67 6.36 -4.05
C GLY A 134 23.32 4.96 -3.52
N THR A 135 23.68 4.65 -2.28
CA THR A 135 23.33 3.37 -1.66
C THR A 135 21.84 3.24 -1.33
N GLY A 136 21.19 4.33 -0.87
CA GLY A 136 19.77 4.32 -0.52
C GLY A 136 18.84 4.21 -1.73
N MET A 137 19.19 4.82 -2.86
CA MET A 137 18.44 4.65 -4.13
C MET A 137 18.74 3.32 -4.82
N SER A 138 19.92 2.72 -4.61
CA SER A 138 20.29 1.44 -5.24
C SER A 138 19.74 0.21 -4.50
N THR A 139 19.21 0.37 -3.28
CA THR A 139 18.60 -0.74 -2.51
C THR A 139 17.08 -0.79 -2.62
N ALA A 140 16.45 0.21 -3.26
CA ALA A 140 15.02 0.24 -3.57
C ALA A 140 14.71 -0.43 -4.91
#